data_AF-A0A1Q4HR33-F1
#
_entry.id   AF-A0A1Q4HR33-F1
#
_cell.length_a   1.000
_cell.length_b   1.000
_cell.length_c   1.000
_cell.angle_alpha   90.00
_cell.angle_beta   90.00
_cell.angle_gamma   90.00
#
_symmetry.space_group_name_H-M   'P 1'
#
loop_
_entity.id
_entity.type
_entity.pdbx_description
1 polymer ?
#
loop_
_entity_poly.entity_id
_entity_poly.type
_entity_poly.pdbx_seq_one_letter_code
_entity_poly.pdbx_strand_id
1 'polypeptide(L)'
;MALNADVAQMLSGASQLSNIQQEVLSALGRYVTMNQNLTGTGFSGDAALASMATTEDINRTGQQVSQRFQSVIDIMKRSAHQYQETNAQNRAALGSIQST
;
A
#
# COMPACT_ATOMS: atom_id res chain seq x y z
N MET A 1 4.67 21.34 19.80
CA MET A 1 3.85 21.22 18.57
C MET A 1 4.29 20.08 17.63
N ALA A 2 5.31 19.27 17.95
CA ALA A 2 5.82 18.19 17.10
C ALA A 2 4.78 17.09 16.73
N LEU A 3 3.95 16.67 17.70
CA LEU A 3 3.03 15.54 17.53
C LEU A 3 1.91 15.75 16.48
N ASN A 4 1.54 16.99 16.15
CA ASN A 4 0.54 17.24 15.08
C ASN A 4 1.18 17.23 13.68
N ALA A 5 2.46 17.61 13.56
CA ALA A 5 3.20 17.56 12.31
C ALA A 5 3.48 16.11 11.88
N ASP A 6 3.77 15.24 12.86
CA ASP A 6 4.00 13.80 12.62
C ASP A 6 2.75 13.10 12.06
N VAL A 7 1.54 13.43 12.55
CA VAL A 7 0.28 12.85 12.03
C VAL A 7 0.06 13.21 10.56
N ALA A 8 0.29 14.47 10.18
CA ALA A 8 0.14 14.91 8.80
C ALA A 8 1.16 14.23 7.87
N GLN A 9 2.40 14.04 8.34
CA GLN A 9 3.42 13.29 7.61
C GLN A 9 3.06 11.81 7.45
N MET A 10 2.51 11.16 8.49
CA MET A 10 2.04 9.77 8.41
C MET A 10 0.91 9.60 7.39
N LEU A 11 -0.07 10.51 7.37
CA LEU A 11 -1.17 10.47 6.39
C LEU A 11 -0.68 10.73 4.96
N SER A 12 0.28 11.64 4.79
CA SER A 12 0.93 11.90 3.50
C SER A 12 1.69 10.65 3.01
N GLY A 13 2.50 10.03 3.87
CA GLY A 13 3.22 8.80 3.55
C GLY A 13 2.29 7.63 3.20
N ALA A 14 1.20 7.45 3.94
CA ALA A 14 0.18 6.45 3.64
C ALA A 14 -0.48 6.68 2.26
N SER A 15 -0.68 7.94 1.88
CA SER A 15 -1.23 8.30 0.56
C SER A 15 -0.24 7.98 -0.57
N GLN A 16 1.04 8.28 -0.38
CA GLN A 16 2.10 7.92 -1.34
C GLN A 16 2.22 6.40 -1.52
N LEU A 17 2.19 5.64 -0.42
CA LEU A 17 2.20 4.18 -0.47
C LEU A 17 0.97 3.61 -1.20
N SER A 18 -0.20 4.24 -1.04
CA SER A 18 -1.40 3.84 -1.78
C SER A 18 -1.28 4.07 -3.29
N ASN A 19 -0.66 5.18 -3.71
CA ASN A 19 -0.40 5.43 -5.12
C ASN A 19 0.55 4.37 -5.70
N ILE A 20 1.66 4.06 -5.00
CA ILE A 20 2.60 3.02 -5.41
C ILE A 20 1.92 1.65 -5.51
N GLN A 21 1.06 1.31 -4.55
CA GLN A 21 0.28 0.06 -4.58
C GLN A 21 -0.59 -0.04 -5.84
N GLN A 22 -1.29 1.05 -6.21
CA GLN A 22 -2.13 1.09 -7.40
C GLN A 22 -1.30 0.98 -8.69
N GLU A 23 -0.15 1.66 -8.76
CA GLU A 23 0.77 1.57 -9.89
C GLU A 23 1.30 0.15 -10.09
N VAL A 24 1.69 -0.53 -9.00
CA VAL A 24 2.16 -1.93 -9.05
C VAL A 24 1.06 -2.85 -9.58
N LEU A 25 -0.17 -2.74 -9.07
CA LEU A 25 -1.30 -3.55 -9.55
C LEU A 25 -1.62 -3.30 -11.03
N SER A 26 -1.57 -2.03 -11.46
CA SER A 26 -1.78 -1.67 -12.87
C SER A 26 -0.68 -2.24 -13.78
N ALA A 27 0.59 -2.15 -13.36
CA ALA A 27 1.72 -2.71 -14.10
C ALA A 27 1.64 -4.24 -14.20
N LEU A 28 1.25 -4.92 -13.12
CA LEU A 28 1.03 -6.37 -13.11
C LEU A 28 -0.09 -6.78 -14.06
N GLY A 29 -1.22 -6.05 -14.06
CA GLY A 29 -2.32 -6.30 -14.99
C GLY A 29 -1.87 -6.21 -16.45
N ARG A 30 -1.10 -5.16 -16.80
CA ARG A 30 -0.52 -5.00 -18.14
C ARG A 30 0.45 -6.13 -18.50
N TYR A 31 1.29 -6.56 -17.55
CA TYR A 31 2.23 -7.65 -17.75
C TYR A 31 1.53 -8.98 -18.04
N VAL A 32 0.45 -9.29 -17.31
CA VAL A 32 -0.35 -10.49 -17.54
C VAL A 32 -1.00 -10.44 -18.94
N THR A 33 -1.64 -9.33 -19.30
CA THR A 33 -2.25 -9.16 -20.63
C THR A 33 -1.22 -9.26 -21.75
N MET A 34 -0.04 -8.67 -21.58
CA MET A 34 1.03 -8.76 -22.58
C MET A 34 1.48 -10.21 -22.80
N ASN A 35 1.66 -10.99 -21.73
CA ASN A 35 2.06 -12.39 -21.84
C ASN A 35 0.98 -13.26 -22.46
N GLN A 36 -0.30 -13.01 -22.17
CA GLN A 36 -1.42 -13.69 -22.84
C GLN A 36 -1.46 -13.40 -24.34
N ASN A 37 -1.19 -12.16 -24.75
CA ASN A 37 -1.12 -11.81 -26.17
C ASN A 37 0.09 -12.47 -26.86
N LEU A 38 1.25 -12.51 -26.21
CA LEU A 38 2.46 -13.15 -26.74
C LEU A 38 2.25 -14.65 -27.00
N THR A 39 1.58 -15.37 -26.09
CA THR A 39 1.26 -16.79 -26.29
C THR A 39 0.14 -17.02 -27.31
N GLY A 40 -0.70 -16.01 -27.58
CA GLY A 40 -1.74 -16.06 -28.62
C GLY A 40 -1.23 -15.89 -30.06
N THR A 41 -0.08 -15.26 -30.28
CA THR A 41 0.36 -14.82 -31.63
C THR A 41 1.58 -15.55 -32.22
N GLY A 42 1.88 -16.78 -31.77
CA GLY A 42 2.88 -17.65 -32.40
C GLY A 42 4.05 -18.08 -31.52
N PHE A 43 4.10 -17.63 -30.26
CA PHE A 43 4.98 -18.20 -29.24
C PHE A 43 4.31 -19.47 -28.68
N SER A 44 4.63 -20.64 -29.25
CA SER A 44 3.99 -21.93 -28.98
C SER A 44 5.03 -22.98 -28.55
N GLY A 45 4.67 -23.85 -27.59
CA GLY A 45 5.54 -24.92 -27.06
C GLY A 45 5.93 -24.72 -25.59
N ASP A 46 6.94 -25.46 -25.12
CA ASP A 46 7.35 -25.47 -23.70
C ASP A 46 7.75 -24.08 -23.18
N ALA A 47 8.33 -23.24 -24.03
CA ALA A 47 8.70 -21.86 -23.68
C ALA A 47 7.46 -20.97 -23.41
N ALA A 48 6.35 -21.20 -24.11
CA ALA A 48 5.10 -20.50 -23.89
C ALA A 48 4.47 -20.91 -22.56
N LEU A 49 4.47 -22.22 -22.26
CA LEU A 49 4.00 -22.77 -20.98
C LEU A 49 4.83 -22.24 -19.79
N ALA A 50 6.16 -22.22 -19.92
CA ALA A 50 7.04 -21.66 -18.90
C ALA A 50 6.81 -20.14 -18.68
N SER A 51 6.56 -19.39 -19.75
CA SER A 51 6.26 -17.95 -19.68
C SER A 51 4.92 -17.70 -18.98
N MET A 52 3.91 -18.53 -19.24
CA MET A 52 2.62 -18.47 -18.53
C MET A 52 2.75 -18.84 -17.05
N ALA A 53 3.51 -19.89 -16.72
CA ALA A 53 3.76 -20.28 -15.33
C ALA A 53 4.47 -19.14 -14.55
N THR A 54 5.49 -18.54 -15.15
CA THR A 54 6.20 -17.39 -14.56
C THR A 54 5.27 -16.19 -14.41
N THR A 55 4.36 -15.97 -15.36
CA THR A 55 3.37 -14.89 -15.29
C THR A 55 2.39 -15.08 -14.13
N GLU A 56 1.93 -16.30 -13.89
CA GLU A 56 1.08 -16.66 -12.75
C GLU A 56 1.81 -16.43 -11.42
N ASP A 57 3.08 -16.85 -11.31
CA ASP A 57 3.88 -16.63 -10.10
C ASP A 57 4.14 -15.14 -9.82
N ILE A 58 4.42 -14.35 -10.87
CA ILE A 58 4.56 -12.89 -10.76
C ILE A 58 3.23 -12.26 -10.30
N ASN A 59 2.09 -12.69 -10.85
CA ASN A 59 0.79 -12.19 -10.44
C ASN A 59 0.50 -12.50 -8.96
N ARG A 60 0.74 -13.74 -8.51
CA ARG A 60 0.59 -14.13 -7.10
C ARG A 60 1.49 -13.32 -6.18
N THR A 61 2.76 -13.18 -6.54
CA THR A 61 3.73 -12.36 -5.79
C THR A 61 3.27 -10.91 -5.72
N GLY A 62 2.76 -10.38 -6.83
CA GLY A 62 2.20 -9.05 -6.92
C GLY A 62 1.01 -8.82 -5.99
N GLN A 63 0.11 -9.78 -5.88
CA GLN A 63 -1.00 -9.75 -4.92
C GLN A 63 -0.49 -9.74 -3.47
N GLN A 64 0.51 -10.56 -3.14
CA GLN A 64 1.12 -10.58 -1.80
C GLN A 64 1.80 -9.25 -1.47
N VAL A 65 2.51 -8.64 -2.43
CA VAL A 65 3.12 -7.32 -2.26
C VAL A 65 2.04 -6.26 -2.02
N SER A 66 0.95 -6.28 -2.79
CA SER A 66 -0.19 -5.37 -2.58
C SER A 66 -0.79 -5.50 -1.18
N GLN A 67 -0.98 -6.73 -0.68
CA GLN A 67 -1.47 -6.97 0.68
C GLN A 67 -0.51 -6.41 1.75
N ARG A 68 0.80 -6.51 1.54
CA ARG A 68 1.80 -5.92 2.44
C ARG A 68 1.73 -4.39 2.44
N PHE A 69 1.60 -3.76 1.27
CA PHE A 69 1.38 -2.32 1.19
C PHE A 69 0.11 -1.90 1.94
N GLN A 70 -1.00 -2.63 1.73
CA GLN A 70 -2.25 -2.36 2.44
C GLN A 70 -2.08 -2.42 3.96
N SER A 71 -1.41 -3.46 4.47
CA SER A 71 -1.13 -3.62 5.91
C SER A 71 -0.36 -2.43 6.48
N VAL A 72 0.68 -1.95 5.78
CA VAL A 72 1.45 -0.77 6.22
C VAL A 72 0.59 0.48 6.19
N ILE A 73 -0.20 0.70 5.14
CA ILE A 73 -1.12 1.84 5.04
C ILE A 73 -2.12 1.84 6.20
N ASP A 74 -2.68 0.68 6.53
CA ASP A 74 -3.64 0.54 7.63
C ASP A 74 -3.00 0.82 8.99
N ILE A 75 -1.78 0.34 9.22
CA ILE A 75 -1.01 0.65 10.43
C ILE A 75 -0.76 2.16 10.52
N MET A 76 -0.30 2.81 9.45
CA MET A 76 -0.04 4.25 9.45
C MET A 76 -1.30 5.06 9.76
N LYS A 77 -2.44 4.71 9.14
CA LYS A 77 -3.74 5.35 9.41
C LYS A 77 -4.18 5.15 10.86
N ARG A 78 -4.09 3.92 11.37
CA ARG A 78 -4.48 3.59 12.76
C ARG A 78 -3.62 4.36 13.76
N SER A 79 -2.30 4.36 13.57
CA SER A 79 -1.38 5.11 14.42
C SER A 79 -1.66 6.61 14.36
N ALA A 80 -1.91 7.17 13.17
CA ALA A 80 -2.27 8.58 13.01
C ALA A 80 -3.53 8.95 13.83
N HIS A 81 -4.59 8.13 13.78
CA HIS A 81 -5.78 8.33 14.59
C HIS A 81 -5.50 8.25 16.10
N GLN A 82 -4.72 7.24 16.52
CA GLN A 82 -4.37 7.08 17.93
C GLN A 82 -3.56 8.27 18.48
N TYR A 83 -2.65 8.83 17.67
CA TYR A 83 -1.91 10.04 18.04
C TYR A 83 -2.83 11.27 18.13
N GLN A 84 -3.83 11.40 17.24
CA GLN A 84 -4.81 12.48 17.33
C GLN A 84 -5.63 12.41 18.62
N GLU A 85 -6.14 11.22 18.97
CA GLU A 85 -6.91 11.00 20.20
C GLU A 85 -6.06 11.30 21.44
N THR A 86 -4.84 10.77 21.49
CA THR A 86 -3.91 11.01 22.59
C THR A 86 -3.60 12.49 22.75
N ASN A 87 -3.38 13.20 21.64
CA ASN A 87 -3.15 14.65 21.67
C ASN A 87 -4.37 15.44 22.17
N ALA A 88 -5.59 15.00 21.83
CA ALA A 88 -6.81 15.63 22.32
C ALA A 88 -6.99 15.43 23.84
N GLN A 89 -6.76 14.20 24.31
CA GLN A 89 -6.80 13.86 25.75
C GLN A 89 -5.76 14.66 26.54
N ASN A 90 -4.51 14.73 26.05
CA ASN A 90 -3.45 15.52 26.67
C ASN A 90 -3.81 17.01 26.75
N ARG A 91 -4.42 17.57 25.69
CA ARG A 91 -4.90 18.96 25.69
C ARG A 91 -5.99 19.19 26.74
N ALA A 92 -6.95 18.28 26.84
CA ALA A 92 -8.02 18.37 27.84
C ALA A 92 -7.46 18.32 29.28
N ALA A 93 -6.54 17.38 29.55
CA ALA A 93 -5.91 17.22 30.86
C ALA A 93 -5.05 18.44 31.25
N LEU A 94 -4.26 18.98 30.32
CA LEU A 94 -3.47 20.19 30.57
C LEU A 94 -4.37 21.43 30.79
N GLY A 95 -5.47 21.55 30.04
CA GLY A 95 -6.44 22.63 30.23
C GLY A 95 -7.10 22.63 31.62
N SER A 96 -7.38 21.44 32.18
CA SER A 96 -7.90 21.34 33.55
C SER A 96 -6.89 21.78 34.62
N ILE A 97 -5.59 21.53 34.41
CA ILE A 97 -4.53 21.93 35.35
C ILE A 97 -4.29 23.44 35.31
N GLN A 98 -4.33 24.05 34.13
CA GLN A 98 -4.10 25.49 33.97
C GLN A 98 -5.26 26.37 34.48
N SER A 99 -6.42 25.75 34.75
CA SER A 99 -7.62 26.42 35.27
C SER A 99 -7.76 26.37 36.79
N THR A 100 -6.79 25.76 37.50
CA THR A 100 -6.72 25.65 38.97
C THR A 100 -5.55 26.48 39.49
#